data_AF-A0A3D3NTH1-F1
#
_entry.id   AF-A0A3D3NTH1-F1
#
_cell.length_a   1.000
_cell.length_b   1.000
_cell.length_c   1.000
_cell.angle_alpha   90.00
_cell.angle_beta   90.00
_cell.angle_gamma   90.00
#
_symmetry.space_group_name_H-M   'P 1'
#
loop_
_entity.id
_entity.type
_entity.pdbx_description
1 polymer ?
#
loop_
_entity_poly.entity_id
_entity_poly.type
_entity_poly.pdbx_seq_one_letter_code
_entity_poly.pdbx_strand_id
1 'polypeptide(L)'
;MPNHDRISSEIPAQVITDFNTKLAEALALIQPYEENITSEERQEIRSIGPALTAWMERCLIHSAQTPGLISEYMDAAGATKDKTRRDQVSGLITQVEGARERLRDIYFLSNADLFNYCN
;
A
#
# COMPACT_ATOMS: atom_id res chain seq x y z
N MET A 1 -23.25 23.96 -27.87
CA MET A 1 -23.23 23.48 -26.47
C MET A 1 -21.80 23.08 -26.16
N PRO A 2 -21.28 23.30 -24.93
CA PRO A 2 -19.96 22.79 -24.58
C PRO A 2 -19.98 21.25 -24.75
N ASN A 3 -18.90 20.66 -25.24
CA ASN A 3 -18.83 19.21 -25.38
C ASN A 3 -18.89 18.59 -23.96
N HIS A 4 -19.99 17.91 -23.63
CA HIS A 4 -20.17 17.26 -22.32
C HIS A 4 -19.37 15.95 -22.23
N ASP A 5 -18.83 15.47 -23.35
CA ASP A 5 -18.01 14.28 -23.42
C ASP A 5 -16.53 14.60 -23.16
N ARG A 6 -16.06 14.23 -21.95
CA ARG A 6 -14.64 14.26 -21.61
C ARG A 6 -13.96 12.90 -21.86
N ILE A 7 -14.73 11.84 -22.11
CA ILE A 7 -14.26 10.46 -22.25
C ILE A 7 -14.78 9.85 -23.55
N SER A 8 -14.01 10.01 -24.63
CA SER A 8 -14.44 9.54 -25.95
C SER A 8 -14.14 8.06 -26.25
N SER A 9 -13.83 7.23 -25.24
CA SER A 9 -13.53 5.81 -25.45
C SER A 9 -13.95 4.92 -24.27
N GLU A 10 -14.59 3.80 -24.59
CA GLU A 10 -14.85 2.72 -23.64
C GLU A 10 -13.58 1.92 -23.32
N ILE A 11 -13.51 1.34 -22.13
CA ILE A 11 -12.43 0.41 -21.76
C ILE A 11 -12.71 -0.94 -22.44
N PRO A 12 -11.83 -1.44 -23.33
CA PRO A 12 -12.04 -2.73 -23.99
C PRO A 12 -12.11 -3.88 -22.98
N ALA A 13 -12.99 -4.86 -23.23
CA ALA A 13 -13.14 -6.03 -22.35
C ALA A 13 -11.82 -6.76 -22.08
N GLN A 14 -10.95 -6.86 -23.11
CA GLN A 14 -9.62 -7.47 -22.96
C GLN A 14 -8.75 -6.75 -21.92
N VAL A 15 -8.82 -5.42 -21.83
CA VAL A 15 -8.05 -4.65 -20.84
C VAL A 15 -8.51 -4.97 -19.42
N ILE A 16 -9.82 -5.15 -19.22
CA ILE A 16 -10.39 -5.55 -17.93
C ILE A 16 -9.93 -6.96 -17.55
N THR A 17 -9.98 -7.91 -18.51
CA THR A 17 -9.48 -9.27 -18.31
C THR A 17 -8.00 -9.27 -17.93
N ASP A 18 -7.15 -8.59 -18.71
CA ASP A 18 -5.71 -8.52 -18.47
C ASP A 18 -5.38 -7.88 -17.12
N PHE A 19 -6.11 -6.82 -16.74
CA PHE A 19 -5.95 -6.17 -15.44
C PHE A 19 -6.26 -7.14 -14.29
N ASN A 20 -7.38 -7.86 -14.37
CA ASN A 20 -7.79 -8.82 -13.34
C ASN A 20 -6.81 -9.99 -13.23
N THR A 21 -6.31 -10.50 -14.36
CA THR A 21 -5.29 -11.56 -14.38
C THR A 21 -4.01 -11.10 -13.69
N LYS A 22 -3.49 -9.91 -14.05
CA LYS A 22 -2.27 -9.37 -13.44
C LYS A 22 -2.44 -9.06 -11.96
N LEU A 23 -3.61 -8.58 -11.54
CA LEU A 23 -3.90 -8.35 -10.14
C LEU A 23 -3.92 -9.68 -9.37
N ALA A 24 -4.55 -10.72 -9.91
CA ALA A 24 -4.56 -12.05 -9.30
C ALA A 24 -3.15 -12.64 -9.17
N GLU A 25 -2.32 -12.50 -10.20
CA GLU A 25 -0.90 -12.90 -10.16
C GLU A 25 -0.11 -12.12 -9.10
N ALA A 26 -0.31 -10.80 -9.00
CA ALA A 26 0.34 -9.98 -7.98
C ALA A 26 -0.08 -10.38 -6.56
N LEU A 27 -1.36 -10.66 -6.34
CA LEU A 27 -1.86 -11.14 -5.05
C LEU A 27 -1.30 -12.54 -4.70
N ALA A 28 -1.18 -13.43 -5.68
CA ALA A 28 -0.57 -14.75 -5.48
C ALA A 28 0.91 -14.66 -5.06
N LEU A 29 1.65 -13.64 -5.50
CA LEU A 29 3.05 -13.43 -5.11
C LEU A 29 3.21 -13.00 -3.65
N ILE A 30 2.26 -12.25 -3.09
CA ILE A 30 2.32 -11.78 -1.70
C ILE A 30 1.72 -12.79 -0.73
N GLN A 31 0.85 -13.68 -1.19
CA GLN A 31 0.14 -14.66 -0.38
C GLN A 31 1.03 -15.47 0.59
N PRO A 32 2.24 -15.94 0.23
CA PRO A 32 3.09 -16.68 1.16
C PRO A 32 3.62 -15.85 2.34
N TYR A 33 3.51 -14.52 2.28
CA TYR A 33 3.99 -13.57 3.28
C TYR A 33 2.86 -12.90 4.05
N GLU A 34 1.60 -13.29 3.79
CA GLU A 34 0.44 -12.82 4.53
C GLU A 34 0.38 -13.49 5.90
N GLU A 35 0.16 -12.68 6.93
CA GLU A 35 -0.19 -13.17 8.26
C GLU A 35 -1.71 -13.06 8.40
N ASN A 36 -2.37 -14.13 8.85
CA ASN A 36 -3.79 -14.05 9.18
C ASN A 36 -3.94 -13.24 10.47
N ILE A 37 -4.41 -12.00 10.34
CA ILE A 37 -4.73 -11.12 11.47
C ILE A 37 -6.23 -10.84 11.40
N THR A 38 -6.96 -11.23 12.45
CA THR A 38 -8.37 -10.89 12.62
C THR A 38 -8.57 -9.41 12.89
N SER A 39 -9.80 -8.92 12.72
CA SER A 39 -10.13 -7.53 13.01
C SER A 39 -9.92 -7.18 14.49
N GLU A 40 -10.17 -8.14 15.37
CA GLU A 40 -9.98 -8.05 16.82
C GLU A 40 -8.50 -7.99 17.17
N GLU A 41 -7.68 -8.92 16.67
CA GLU A 41 -6.22 -8.92 16.89
C GLU A 41 -5.59 -7.63 16.38
N ARG A 42 -6.06 -7.09 15.26
CA ARG A 42 -5.55 -5.82 14.72
C ARG A 42 -5.75 -4.65 15.68
N GLN A 43 -6.83 -4.64 16.46
CA GLN A 43 -7.11 -3.58 17.43
C GLN A 43 -6.21 -3.69 18.67
N GLU A 44 -5.80 -4.90 19.02
CA GLU A 44 -4.93 -5.18 20.18
C GLU A 44 -3.44 -5.01 19.87
N ILE A 45 -3.03 -5.18 18.61
CA ILE A 45 -1.64 -4.99 18.17
C ILE A 45 -1.22 -3.52 18.33
N ARG A 46 -0.30 -3.28 19.27
CA ARG A 46 0.37 -1.98 19.38
C ARG A 46 1.29 -1.80 18.18
N SER A 47 1.02 -0.78 17.37
CA SER A 47 1.87 -0.42 16.24
C SER A 47 2.62 0.88 16.50
N ILE A 48 3.73 1.03 15.79
CA ILE A 48 4.50 2.28 15.75
C ILE A 48 3.85 3.18 14.70
N GLY A 49 3.24 4.27 15.15
CA GLY A 49 2.66 5.25 14.24
C GLY A 49 3.70 5.98 13.39
N PRO A 50 3.26 6.73 12.36
CA PRO A 50 4.16 7.45 11.46
C PRO A 50 5.14 8.39 12.18
N ALA A 51 4.68 9.06 13.25
CA ALA A 51 5.49 10.00 14.02
C ALA A 51 6.69 9.33 14.75
N LEU A 52 6.56 8.05 15.11
CA LEU A 52 7.59 7.30 15.85
C LEU A 52 8.50 6.49 14.92
N THR A 53 8.13 6.33 13.65
CA THR A 53 8.91 5.57 12.66
C THR A 53 10.30 6.16 12.46
N ALA A 54 10.41 7.48 12.28
CA ALA A 54 11.70 8.14 12.10
C ALA A 54 12.59 8.07 13.36
N TRP A 55 11.98 8.03 14.54
CA TRP A 55 12.72 7.83 15.79
C TRP A 55 13.27 6.41 15.90
N MET A 56 12.45 5.39 15.61
CA MET A 56 12.87 3.99 15.59
C MET A 56 14.03 3.75 14.62
N GLU A 57 14.00 4.37 13.44
CA GLU A 57 15.09 4.27 12.45
C GLU A 57 16.41 4.80 13.00
N ARG A 58 16.38 5.95 13.67
CA ARG A 58 17.57 6.50 14.33
C ARG A 58 18.06 5.58 15.45
N CYS A 59 17.15 5.00 16.23
CA CYS A 59 17.51 4.04 17.28
C CYS A 59 18.23 2.82 16.71
N LEU A 60 17.75 2.27 15.58
CA LEU A 60 18.37 1.11 14.93
C LEU A 60 19.73 1.44 14.29
N ILE A 61 19.89 2.64 13.73
CA ILE A 61 21.20 3.09 13.24
C ILE A 61 22.19 3.24 14.40
N HIS A 62 21.76 3.88 15.48
CA HIS A 62 22.61 4.12 16.64
C HIS A 62 23.03 2.83 17.33
N SER A 63 22.09 1.86 17.47
CA SER A 63 22.39 0.56 18.06
C SER A 63 23.43 -0.19 17.22
N ALA A 64 23.30 -0.21 15.90
CA ALA A 64 24.28 -0.83 15.01
C ALA A 64 25.68 -0.20 15.11
N GLN A 65 25.76 1.12 15.32
CA GLN A 65 27.02 1.86 15.46
C GLN A 65 27.65 1.72 16.85
N THR A 66 26.85 1.41 17.88
CA THR A 66 27.32 1.36 19.26
C THR A 66 26.85 0.08 19.98
N PRO A 67 27.32 -1.12 19.56
CA PRO A 67 26.80 -2.38 20.09
C PRO A 67 26.94 -2.54 21.61
N GLY A 68 27.98 -1.94 22.21
CA GLY A 68 28.24 -1.99 23.65
C GLY A 68 27.26 -1.18 24.52
N LEU A 69 26.36 -0.39 23.91
CA LEU A 69 25.30 0.35 24.61
C LEU A 69 23.91 -0.26 24.40
N ILE A 70 23.82 -1.36 23.65
CA ILE A 70 22.57 -2.10 23.47
C ILE A 70 22.29 -2.89 24.74
N SER A 71 21.09 -2.75 25.29
CA SER A 71 20.63 -3.60 26.40
C SER A 71 20.57 -5.06 25.97
N GLU A 72 20.98 -5.99 26.82
CA GLU A 72 20.96 -7.44 26.55
C GLU A 72 19.56 -7.97 26.21
N TYR A 73 18.50 -7.25 26.59
CA TYR A 73 17.11 -7.59 26.30
C TYR A 73 16.62 -7.13 24.91
N MET A 74 17.44 -6.40 24.14
CA MET A 74 17.05 -5.90 22.82
C MET A 74 17.42 -6.88 21.72
N ASP A 75 16.43 -7.40 21.00
CA ASP A 75 16.65 -8.17 19.76
C ASP A 75 16.86 -7.23 18.56
N ALA A 76 18.10 -6.75 18.41
CA ALA A 76 18.48 -5.87 17.30
C ALA A 76 18.35 -6.55 15.93
N ALA A 77 18.55 -7.88 15.86
CA ALA A 77 18.44 -8.63 14.61
C ALA A 77 16.98 -8.74 14.16
N GLY A 78 16.08 -9.12 15.09
CA GLY A 78 14.64 -9.14 14.85
C GLY A 78 14.09 -7.78 14.43
N ALA A 79 14.48 -6.71 15.14
CA ALA A 79 14.05 -5.36 14.79
C ALA A 79 14.51 -4.92 13.39
N THR A 80 15.72 -5.31 12.97
CA THR A 80 16.25 -5.02 11.62
C THR A 80 15.50 -5.79 10.54
N LYS A 81 15.20 -7.07 10.79
CA LYS A 81 14.40 -7.92 9.89
C LYS A 81 13.00 -7.34 9.69
N ASP A 82 12.32 -6.96 10.77
CA ASP A 82 10.96 -6.44 10.70
C ASP A 82 10.88 -5.05 10.07
N LYS A 83 11.87 -4.18 10.33
CA LYS A 83 12.03 -2.92 9.59
C LYS A 83 12.16 -3.17 8.09
N THR A 84 13.00 -4.13 7.69
CA THR A 84 13.21 -4.46 6.28
C THR A 84 11.92 -4.94 5.63
N ARG A 85 11.18 -5.84 6.29
CA ARG A 85 9.85 -6.31 5.83
C ARG A 85 8.89 -5.15 5.66
N ARG A 86 8.79 -4.25 6.65
CA ARG A 86 7.93 -3.06 6.60
C ARG A 86 8.26 -2.17 5.41
N ASP A 87 9.54 -1.87 5.18
CA ASP A 87 9.96 -0.96 4.12
C ASP A 87 9.69 -1.56 2.72
N GLN A 88 9.89 -2.86 2.56
CA GLN A 88 9.54 -3.58 1.33
C GLN A 88 8.04 -3.50 1.03
N VAL A 89 7.20 -3.79 2.02
CA VAL A 89 5.73 -3.75 1.88
C VAL A 89 5.23 -2.31 1.66
N SER A 90 5.84 -1.31 2.30
CA SER A 90 5.50 0.10 2.11
C SER A 90 5.65 0.55 0.64
N GLY A 91 6.68 0.06 -0.05
CA GLY A 91 6.86 0.31 -1.48
C GLY A 91 5.73 -0.29 -2.33
N LEU A 92 5.30 -1.51 -2.02
CA LEU A 92 4.19 -2.18 -2.71
C LEU A 92 2.85 -1.46 -2.46
N ILE A 93 2.59 -1.07 -1.22
CA ILE A 93 1.40 -0.28 -0.85
C ILE A 93 1.33 1.01 -1.68
N THR A 94 2.45 1.73 -1.78
CA THR A 94 2.53 2.97 -2.56
C THR A 94 2.16 2.76 -4.03
N GLN A 95 2.60 1.65 -4.63
CA GLN A 95 2.26 1.32 -6.01
C GLN A 95 0.78 1.00 -6.20
N VAL A 96 0.19 0.22 -5.28
CA VAL A 96 -1.23 -0.14 -5.32
C VAL A 96 -2.13 1.08 -5.10
N GLU A 97 -1.78 1.96 -4.15
CA GLU A 97 -2.52 3.22 -3.95
C GLU A 97 -2.45 4.12 -5.19
N GLY A 98 -1.29 4.22 -5.84
CA GLY A 98 -1.18 4.95 -7.10
C GLY A 98 -2.05 4.38 -8.23
N ALA A 99 -2.18 3.05 -8.31
CA ALA A 99 -3.10 2.41 -9.24
C ALA A 99 -4.57 2.68 -8.87
N ARG A 100 -4.90 2.59 -7.58
CA ARG A 100 -6.24 2.86 -7.03
C ARG A 100 -6.70 4.28 -7.35
N GLU A 101 -5.87 5.30 -7.15
CA GLU A 101 -6.24 6.68 -7.45
C GLU A 101 -6.46 6.92 -8.95
N ARG A 102 -5.66 6.30 -9.84
CA ARG A 102 -5.91 6.38 -11.29
C ARG A 102 -7.25 5.78 -11.70
N LEU A 103 -7.61 4.61 -11.15
CA LEU A 103 -8.91 3.98 -11.40
C LEU A 103 -10.06 4.85 -10.85
N ARG A 104 -9.84 5.49 -9.70
CA ARG A 104 -10.80 6.41 -9.09
C ARG A 104 -11.04 7.64 -9.95
N ASP A 105 -10.00 8.22 -10.53
CA ASP A 105 -10.12 9.38 -11.43
C ASP A 105 -10.93 9.02 -12.69
N ILE A 106 -10.67 7.86 -13.29
CA ILE A 106 -11.45 7.34 -14.42
C ILE A 106 -12.93 7.24 -14.03
N TYR A 107 -13.22 6.59 -12.90
CA TYR A 107 -14.59 6.45 -12.39
C TYR A 107 -15.27 7.79 -12.10
N PHE A 108 -14.54 8.73 -11.49
CA PHE A 108 -15.06 10.06 -11.17
C PHE A 108 -15.43 10.83 -12.43
N LEU A 109 -14.56 10.86 -13.44
CA LEU A 109 -14.83 11.54 -14.70
C LEU A 109 -16.03 10.94 -15.43
N SER A 110 -16.14 9.61 -15.48
CA SER A 110 -17.29 8.94 -16.09
C SER A 110 -18.61 9.34 -15.41
N ASN A 111 -18.62 9.43 -14.08
CA ASN A 111 -19.80 9.87 -13.34
C ASN A 111 -20.12 11.35 -13.56
N ALA A 112 -19.10 12.21 -13.66
CA ALA A 112 -19.30 13.62 -13.93
C ALA A 112 -19.92 13.85 -15.31
N ASP A 113 -19.52 13.08 -16.32
CA ASP A 113 -20.10 13.17 -17.67
C ASP A 113 -21.53 12.59 -17.68
N LEU A 114 -21.78 11.45 -17.03
CA LEU A 114 -23.12 10.91 -16.84
C LEU A 114 -24.09 11.92 -16.20
N PHE A 115 -23.64 12.63 -15.16
CA PHE A 115 -24.43 13.69 -14.54
C PHE A 115 -24.77 14.82 -15.52
N ASN A 116 -23.83 15.22 -16.37
CA ASN A 116 -24.04 16.27 -17.38
C ASN A 116 -24.96 15.85 -18.53
N TYR A 117 -25.12 14.55 -18.80
CA TYR A 117 -26.09 14.07 -19.78
C TYR A 117 -27.53 14.06 -19.24
N CYS A 118 -27.68 14.03 -17.92
CA CYS A 118 -28.98 13.96 -17.24
C CYS A 118 -29.53 15.32 -16.79
N ASN A 119 -28.79 16.42 -16.97
CA ASN A 119 -29.19 17.80 -16.66
C ASN A 119 -29.27 18.66 -17.93
#